data_AF-A0A380GR77-F1
#
_entry.id   AF-A0A380GR77-F1
#
_cell.length_a   1.000
_cell.length_b   1.000
_cell.length_c   1.000
_cell.angle_alpha   90.00
_cell.angle_beta   90.00
_cell.angle_gamma   90.00
#
_symmetry.space_group_name_H-M   'P 1'
#
loop_
_entity.id
_entity.type
_entity.pdbx_description
1 polymer ?
#
loop_
_entity_poly.entity_id
_entity_poly.type
_entity_poly.pdbx_seq_one_letter_code
_entity_poly.pdbx_strand_id
1 'polypeptide(L)' 'MIMNSNYAIDNGLKPLKDSIAVEDESSPFANVLVVQKGHKDDPKFQALIKALQSDEVRDFIKKEYDGAVIPAK' A
#
# COMPACT_ATOMS: atom_id res chain seq x y z
N MET A 1 -5.84 -18.61 -11.08
CA MET A 1 -5.37 -18.50 -9.69
C MET A 1 -5.29 -17.02 -9.37
N ILE A 2 -5.93 -16.56 -8.31
CA ILE A 2 -5.82 -15.17 -7.84
C ILE A 2 -4.84 -15.21 -6.68
N MET A 3 -3.74 -14.47 -6.78
CA MET A 3 -2.71 -14.39 -5.74
C MET A 3 -2.50 -12.93 -5.34
N ASN A 4 -2.11 -12.73 -4.09
CA ASN A 4 -1.79 -11.41 -3.57
C ASN A 4 -0.44 -10.91 -4.15
N SER A 5 -0.35 -9.61 -4.44
CA SER A 5 0.84 -8.98 -5.01
C SER A 5 2.10 -9.15 -4.14
N ASN A 6 1.98 -9.09 -2.80
CA ASN A 6 3.13 -9.29 -1.91
C ASN A 6 3.67 -10.71 -2.02
N TYR A 7 2.79 -11.72 -2.08
CA TYR A 7 3.22 -13.11 -2.26
C TYR A 7 3.94 -13.32 -3.59
N ALA A 8 3.49 -12.66 -4.67
CA ALA A 8 4.16 -12.70 -5.96
C ALA A 8 5.55 -12.05 -5.91
N ILE A 9 5.66 -10.86 -5.30
CA ILE A 9 6.93 -10.12 -5.13
C ILE A 9 7.94 -10.93 -4.31
N ASP A 10 7.52 -11.52 -3.19
CA ASP A 10 8.37 -12.35 -2.33
C ASP A 10 8.93 -13.59 -3.05
N ASN A 11 8.21 -14.08 -4.08
CA ASN A 11 8.64 -15.18 -4.94
C ASN A 11 9.35 -14.72 -6.23
N GLY A 12 9.74 -13.44 -6.31
CA GLY A 12 10.52 -12.88 -7.41
C GLY A 12 9.71 -12.59 -8.68
N LEU A 13 8.39 -12.69 -8.64
CA LEU A 13 7.51 -12.30 -9.74
C LEU A 13 7.27 -10.79 -9.72
N LYS A 14 7.10 -10.19 -10.89
CA LYS A 14 6.79 -8.77 -11.06
C LYS A 14 5.31 -8.63 -11.42
N PRO A 15 4.43 -8.21 -10.49
CA PRO A 15 2.98 -8.20 -10.72
C PRO A 15 2.57 -7.42 -11.98
N LEU A 16 3.24 -6.31 -12.30
CA LEU A 16 2.93 -5.53 -13.50
C LEU A 16 3.35 -6.17 -14.83
N LYS A 17 4.25 -7.16 -14.81
CA LYS A 17 4.78 -7.81 -16.03
C LYS A 17 4.30 -9.24 -16.19
N ASP A 18 4.20 -9.97 -15.09
CA ASP A 18 3.95 -11.42 -15.10
C ASP A 18 2.47 -11.75 -14.86
N SER A 19 1.63 -10.77 -14.51
CA SER A 19 0.20 -10.97 -14.32
C SER A 19 -0.56 -11.00 -15.65
N ILE A 20 -1.53 -11.91 -15.74
CA ILE A 20 -2.47 -11.99 -16.87
C ILE A 20 -3.47 -10.83 -16.83
N ALA A 21 -3.81 -10.36 -15.63
CA ALA A 21 -4.63 -9.18 -15.38
C ALA A 21 -4.23 -8.57 -14.02
N VAL A 22 -4.27 -7.25 -13.93
CA VAL A 22 -4.03 -6.48 -12.70
C VAL A 22 -5.29 -5.66 -12.42
N GLU A 23 -5.68 -5.57 -11.16
CA GLU A 23 -6.80 -4.71 -10.76
C GLU A 23 -6.45 -3.24 -11.00
N ASP A 24 -7.45 -2.47 -11.42
CA ASP A 24 -7.32 -1.02 -11.64
C ASP A 24 -7.06 -0.27 -10.32
N GLU A 25 -6.46 0.92 -10.43
CA GLU A 25 -6.17 1.81 -9.30
C GLU A 25 -7.44 2.30 -8.58
N SER A 26 -8.63 2.17 -9.18
CA SER A 26 -9.91 2.46 -8.54
C SER A 26 -10.43 1.35 -7.62
N SER A 27 -9.65 0.28 -7.43
CA SER A 27 -10.01 -0.86 -6.59
C SER A 27 -10.37 -0.43 -5.15
N PRO A 28 -11.46 -0.95 -4.54
CA PRO A 28 -11.89 -0.59 -3.19
C PRO A 28 -10.97 -1.15 -2.08
N PHE A 29 -9.90 -1.86 -2.43
CA PHE A 29 -9.04 -2.60 -1.50
C PHE A 29 -7.85 -1.81 -0.95
N ALA A 30 -8.01 -0.49 -0.74
CA ALA A 30 -6.99 0.31 -0.09
C ALA A 30 -6.73 -0.18 1.35
N ASN A 31 -5.46 -0.39 1.71
CA ASN A 31 -5.08 -0.68 3.09
C ASN A 31 -5.33 0.55 3.97
N VAL A 32 -5.85 0.35 5.18
CA VAL A 32 -6.22 1.43 6.11
C VAL A 32 -5.51 1.31 7.45
N LEU A 33 -5.16 2.45 8.05
CA LEU A 33 -4.71 2.52 9.43
C LEU A 33 -5.93 2.49 10.37
N VAL A 34 -5.99 1.49 11.24
CA VAL A 34 -7.08 1.33 12.22
C VAL A 34 -6.53 1.43 13.63
N VAL A 35 -7.25 2.14 14.49
CA VAL A 35 -6.93 2.27 15.92
C VAL A 35 -8.14 1.86 16.77
N GLN A 36 -7.91 1.55 18.04
CA GLN A 36 -9.00 1.25 18.97
C GLN A 36 -9.95 2.45 19.12
N LYS A 37 -11.23 2.18 19.40
CA LYS A 37 -12.24 3.23 19.60
C LYS A 37 -11.79 4.18 20.72
N GLY A 38 -11.91 5.48 20.48
CA GLY A 38 -11.49 6.53 21.40
C GLY A 38 -10.05 7.02 21.20
N HIS A 39 -9.24 6.32 20.40
CA HIS A 39 -7.84 6.69 20.16
C HIS A 39 -7.59 7.42 18.84
N LYS A 40 -8.65 7.76 18.08
CA LYS A 40 -8.51 8.40 16.77
C LYS A 40 -7.64 9.66 16.82
N ASP A 41 -7.77 10.43 17.89
CA ASP A 41 -7.13 11.73 18.04
C ASP A 41 -5.86 11.69 18.90
N ASP A 42 -5.38 10.50 19.31
CA ASP A 42 -4.14 10.41 20.08
C ASP A 42 -2.97 10.97 19.25
N PRO A 43 -2.11 11.84 19.83
CA PRO A 43 -1.01 12.46 19.11
C PRO A 43 -0.08 11.47 18.39
N LYS A 44 0.14 10.28 18.98
CA LYS A 44 0.96 9.23 18.38
C LYS A 44 0.38 8.67 17.07
N PHE A 45 -0.94 8.50 16.99
CA PHE A 45 -1.59 7.99 15.78
C PHE A 45 -1.74 9.07 14.72
N GLN A 46 -1.93 10.33 15.14
CA GLN A 46 -1.88 11.49 14.26
C GLN A 46 -0.47 11.71 13.66
N ALA A 47 0.59 11.48 14.44
CA ALA A 47 1.95 11.50 13.91
C ALA A 47 2.19 10.35 12.93
N LEU A 48 1.71 9.15 13.24
CA LEU A 48 1.85 7.98 12.38
C LEU A 48 1.16 8.16 11.02
N ILE A 49 -0.10 8.60 11.01
CA ILE A 49 -0.82 8.78 9.73
C ILE A 49 -0.16 9.84 8.85
N LYS A 50 0.35 10.93 9.44
CA LYS A 50 1.11 11.95 8.71
C LYS A 50 2.41 11.41 8.13
N ALA A 51 3.13 10.57 8.88
CA ALA A 51 4.34 9.92 8.38
C ALA A 51 4.02 8.98 7.21
N LEU A 52 2.99 8.13 7.35
CA LEU A 52 2.55 7.21 6.29
C LEU A 52 2.07 7.93 5.02
N GLN A 53 1.49 9.14 5.16
CA GLN A 53 1.02 9.96 4.04
C GLN A 53 2.06 10.97 3.52
N SER A 54 3.29 10.93 4.02
CA SER A 54 4.37 11.84 3.62
C SER A 54 4.84 11.59 2.18
N ASP A 55 5.38 12.63 1.55
CA ASP A 55 5.95 12.52 0.20
C ASP A 55 7.14 11.54 0.16
N GLU A 56 7.93 11.49 1.23
CA GLU A 56 9.04 10.54 1.38
C GLU A 56 8.55 9.08 1.32
N VAL A 57 7.49 8.74 2.05
CA VAL A 57 6.90 7.39 2.01
C VAL A 57 6.26 7.11 0.65
N ARG A 58 5.62 8.10 0.03
CA ARG A 58 5.05 7.96 -1.32
C ARG A 58 6.12 7.63 -2.35
N ASP A 59 7.26 8.31 -2.30
CA ASP A 59 8.37 8.09 -3.23
C ASP A 59 9.09 6.78 -2.95
N PHE A 60 9.24 6.41 -1.67
CA PHE A 60 9.76 5.11 -1.27
C PHE A 60 8.91 3.97 -1.85
N ILE A 61 7.57 4.03 -1.70
CA ILE A 61 6.67 3.00 -2.22
C ILE A 61 6.81 2.85 -3.74
N LYS A 62 6.84 3.96 -4.47
CA LYS A 62 6.99 3.94 -5.94
C LYS A 62 8.31 3.29 -6.38
N LYS A 63 9.39 3.59 -5.64
CA LYS A 63 10.73 3.10 -5.96
C LYS A 63 10.93 1.64 -5.59
N GLU A 64 10.49 1.23 -4.40
CA GLU A 64 10.75 -0.11 -3.87
C GLU A 64 9.92 -1.17 -4.59
N TYR A 65 8.66 -0.84 -4.89
CA TYR A 65 7.71 -1.81 -5.44
C TYR A 65 7.52 -1.70 -6.95
N ASP A 66 8.32 -0.86 -7.64
CA ASP A 66 8.24 -0.68 -9.11
C ASP A 66 6.80 -0.44 -9.62
N GLY A 67 5.95 0.23 -8.83
CA GLY A 67 4.54 0.48 -9.14
C GLY A 67 3.57 -0.68 -8.88
N ALA A 68 4.04 -1.84 -8.40
CA ALA A 68 3.17 -2.95 -7.97
C ALA A 68 2.38 -2.65 -6.69
N VAL A 69 2.83 -1.65 -5.91
CA VAL A 69 2.10 -1.07 -4.79
C VAL A 69 1.83 0.40 -5.11
N ILE A 70 0.56 0.79 -5.03
CA ILE A 70 0.10 2.14 -5.35
C ILE A 70 -0.19 2.88 -4.03
N PRO A 71 0.40 4.06 -3.78
CA PRO A 71 0.06 4.88 -2.62
C PRO A 71 -1.43 5.21 -2.59
N ALA A 72 -2.10 4.89 -1.47
CA ALA A 72 -3.49 5.26 -1.26
C ALA A 72 -3.66 6.79 -1.20
N LYS A 73 -4.80 7.27 -1.69
CA LYS A 73 -5.15 8.71 -1.70
C LYS A 73 -5.40 9.26 -0.30
#